data_AF-A0A6J6U3F2-F1
#
_entry.id   AF-A0A6J6U3F2-F1
#
_cell.length_a   1.000
_cell.length_b   1.000
_cell.length_c   1.000
_cell.angle_alpha   90.00
_cell.angle_beta   90.00
_cell.angle_gamma   90.00
#
_symmetry.space_group_name_H-M   'P 1'
#
loop_
_entity.id
_entity.type
_entity.pdbx_description
1 polymer ?
#
loop_
_entity_poly.entity_id
_entity_poly.type
_entity_poly.pdbx_seq_one_letter_code
_entity_poly.pdbx_strand_id
1 'polypeptide(L)' 'MFESLQLLGKLDDEVVVYPGHQYSIPKSLSMGEVRTTNYVFKPKTKDAWMQWFGGA' A
#
# COMPACT_ATOMS: atom_id res chain seq x y z
N MET A 1 -0.57 -1.81 11.27
CA MET A 1 -0.27 -1.44 9.87
C MET A 1 -1.21 -2.14 8.87
N PHE A 2 -1.31 -3.48 8.86
CA PHE A 2 -2.19 -4.21 7.93
C PHE A 2 -3.63 -3.65 7.84
N GLU A 3 -4.32 -3.49 8.97
CA GLU A 3 -5.71 -2.97 8.97
C GLU A 3 -5.83 -1.55 8.37
N SER A 4 -4.86 -0.68 8.66
CA SER A 4 -4.82 0.67 8.10
C SER A 4 -4.62 0.66 6.59
N LEU A 5 -3.84 -0.29 6.06
CA LEU A 5 -3.70 -0.49 4.62
C LEU A 5 -4.98 -1.03 4.00
N GLN A 6 -5.73 -1.88 4.69
CA GLN A 6 -7.06 -2.31 4.21
C GLN A 6 -8.04 -1.14 4.13
N LEU A 7 -7.95 -0.18 5.06
CA LEU A 7 -8.74 1.04 5.00
C LEU A 7 -8.31 1.95 3.84
N LEU A 8 -7.00 2.21 3.71
CA LEU A 8 -6.45 3.02 2.60
C LEU A 8 -6.79 2.41 1.23
N GLY A 9 -6.71 1.09 1.13
CA GLY A 9 -7.03 0.33 -0.08
C GLY A 9 -8.50 0.35 -0.49
N LYS A 10 -9.40 1.00 0.25
CA LYS A 10 -10.82 1.20 -0.13
C LYS A 10 -11.10 2.51 -0.85
N LEU A 11 -10.13 3.42 -0.93
CA LEU A 11 -10.31 4.68 -1.67
C LEU A 11 -10.48 4.42 -3.18
N ASP A 12 -11.20 5.30 -3.86
CA ASP A 12 -11.42 5.23 -5.31
C ASP A 12 -10.08 5.27 -6.07
N ASP A 13 -10.03 4.65 -7.25
CA ASP A 13 -8.81 4.53 -8.04
C ASP A 13 -8.17 5.88 -8.35
N GLU A 14 -8.99 6.90 -8.65
CA GLU A 14 -8.57 8.26 -9.04
C GLU A 14 -7.97 9.09 -7.89
N VAL A 15 -8.08 8.63 -6.63
CA VAL A 15 -7.53 9.36 -5.49
C VAL A 15 -6.01 9.32 -5.56
N VAL A 16 -5.37 10.48 -5.65
CA VAL A 16 -3.91 10.60 -5.69
C VAL A 16 -3.31 10.51 -4.28
N VAL A 17 -2.36 9.60 -4.09
CA VAL A 17 -1.63 9.39 -2.84
C VAL A 17 -0.34 10.20 -2.85
N TYR A 18 -0.20 11.08 -1.86
CA TYR A 18 1.02 11.85 -1.61
C TYR A 18 1.74 11.31 -0.36
N PRO A 19 2.88 10.62 -0.50
CA PRO A 19 3.62 10.08 0.65
C PRO A 19 4.38 11.19 1.38
N GLY A 20 4.62 11.00 2.68
CA GLY A 20 5.44 11.93 3.48
C GLY A 20 6.94 11.88 3.16
N HIS A 21 7.42 10.77 2.59
CA HIS A 21 8.81 10.58 2.15
C HIS A 21 8.81 10.01 0.73
N GLN A 22 9.77 10.43 -0.10
CA GLN A 22 9.88 9.98 -1.49
C GLN A 22 11.10 9.05 -1.66
N TYR A 23 10.81 7.76 -1.87
CA TYR A 23 11.84 6.75 -2.19
C TYR A 23 11.79 6.29 -3.66
N SER A 24 10.71 6.61 -4.38
CA SER A 24 10.51 6.31 -5.80
C SER A 24 10.75 7.52 -6.70
N ILE A 25 10.94 7.28 -8.01
CA ILE A 25 11.02 8.37 -9.00
C ILE A 25 9.67 9.12 -9.09
N PRO A 26 8.50 8.45 -9.28
CA PRO A 26 7.22 9.13 -9.13
C PRO A 26 7.06 9.65 -7.69
N LYS A 27 6.65 10.91 -7.57
CA LYS A 27 6.43 11.57 -6.26
C LYS A 27 5.09 11.22 -5.63
N SER A 28 4.12 10.88 -6.47
CA SER A 28 2.76 10.47 -6.12
C SER A 28 2.23 9.55 -7.20
N LEU A 29 1.20 8.77 -6.86
CA LEU A 29 0.51 7.86 -7.77
C LEU A 29 -0.98 7.84 -7.41
N SER A 30 -1.83 7.47 -8.36
CA SER A 30 -3.24 7.18 -8.08
C SER A 30 -3.36 5.94 -7.18
N MET A 31 -4.45 5.83 -6.42
CA MET A 31 -4.62 4.71 -5.49
C MET A 31 -4.77 3.37 -6.25
N GLY A 32 -5.30 3.39 -7.46
CA GLY A 32 -5.32 2.23 -8.37
C GLY A 32 -3.91 1.75 -8.73
N GLU A 33 -3.03 2.67 -9.11
CA GLU A 33 -1.61 2.36 -9.38
C GLU A 33 -0.89 1.88 -8.12
N VAL A 34 -1.12 2.52 -6.97
CA VAL A 34 -0.52 2.10 -5.69
C VAL A 34 -0.94 0.66 -5.34
N ARG A 35 -2.22 0.30 -5.45
CA ARG A 35 -2.70 -1.06 -5.14
C ARG A 35 -2.07 -2.13 -6.02
N THR A 36 -1.85 -1.83 -7.29
CA THR A 36 -1.37 -2.80 -8.28
C THR A 36 0.16 -2.93 -8.30
N THR A 37 0.87 -1.84 -7.99
CA THR A 37 2.35 -1.81 -8.07
C THR A 37 3.03 -2.00 -6.71
N ASN A 38 2.41 -1.57 -5.61
CA ASN A 38 3.05 -1.62 -4.30
C ASN A 38 2.93 -3.02 -3.67
N TYR A 39 4.09 -3.61 -3.34
CA TYR A 39 4.20 -4.96 -2.78
C TYR A 39 3.46 -5.12 -1.45
N VAL A 40 3.23 -4.03 -0.72
CA VAL A 40 2.51 -4.05 0.55
C VAL A 40 1.05 -4.53 0.41
N PHE A 41 0.47 -4.45 -0.79
CA PHE A 41 -0.88 -4.93 -1.11
C PHE A 41 -0.93 -6.34 -1.72
N LYS A 42 0.23 -7.01 -1.90
CA LYS A 42 0.27 -8.38 -2.45
C LYS A 42 -0.32 -9.41 -1.46
N PRO A 43 0.08 -9.46 -0.18
CA PRO A 43 -0.53 -10.38 0.78
C PRO A 43 -2.01 -10.05 1.01
N LYS A 44 -2.88 -11.07 0.98
CA LYS A 44 -4.34 -10.91 1.13
C LYS A 44 -4.86 -11.22 2.53
N THR A 45 -4.02 -11.79 3.39
CA THR A 45 -4.35 -12.10 4.79
C THR A 45 -3.36 -11.44 5.72
N LYS A 46 -3.79 -11.19 6.96
CA LYS A 46 -2.94 -10.62 8.01
C LYS A 46 -1.73 -11.51 8.28
N ASP A 47 -1.92 -12.82 8.33
CA ASP A 47 -0.83 -13.77 8.59
C ASP A 47 0.23 -13.75 7.48
N ALA A 48 -0.19 -13.76 6.21
CA ALA A 48 0.75 -13.64 5.08
C ALA A 48 1.47 -12.29 5.07
N TRP A 49 0.78 -11.20 5.47
CA TRP A 49 1.39 -9.89 5.61
C TRP A 49 2.45 -9.90 6.74
N MET A 50 2.17 -10.52 7.88
CA MET A 50 3.10 -10.64 8.99
C MET A 50 4.33 -11.49 8.63
N GLN A 51 4.18 -12.52 7.80
CA GLN A 51 5.33 -13.28 7.29
C GLN A 51 6.30 -12.41 6.46
N TRP A 52 5.79 -11.39 5.77
CA TRP A 52 6.60 -10.52 4.90
C TRP A 52 7.14 -9.28 5.61
N PHE A 53 6.33 -8.68 6.48
CA PHE A 53 6.56 -7.35 7.03
C PHE A 53 6.49 -7.28 8.57
N GLY A 54 6.23 -8.41 9.24
CA GLY A 54 5.99 -8.46 10.69
C GLY A 54 7.22 -8.24 11.56
N GLY A 55 8.43 -8.30 10.99
CA GLY A 55 9.69 -8.32 11.75
C GLY A 55 9.87 -9.63 12.53
N ALA A 56 11.09 -9.84 13.03
CA ALA A 56 11.39 -10.87 14.04
C ALA A 56 11.26 -10.27 15.44
#